data_AF-A0A1J4YVV3-F1
#
_entry.id   AF-A0A1J4YVV3-F1
#
_cell.length_a   1.000
_cell.length_b   1.000
_cell.length_c   1.000
_cell.angle_alpha   90.00
_cell.angle_beta   90.00
_cell.angle_gamma   90.00
#
_symmetry.space_group_name_H-M   'P 1'
#
loop_
_entity.id
_entity.type
_entity.pdbx_description
1 polymer ?
#
loop_
_entity_poly.entity_id
_entity_poly.type
_entity_poly.pdbx_seq_one_letter_code
_entity_poly.pdbx_strand_id
1 'polypeptide(L)'
;MEEWLSIVIRQLVLYSLPVLVSLTLVTLLEARFGKTEVPHPFYAICWRGTWVPLLAGLFFHRGVIVALPNYLQFGVKNAGIRFLTHLILFGAGLLLFSWSLSHMPPAGLPPLHHWWAKVLMFFNLCMAVLHLLPLPLFVVGECLQKITGMAFLDGQRWKGSYVWLPVAALAASPLLDMILGAYIVFPVYEAVSSYAVRLAQ
;
A
#
# COMPACT_ATOMS: atom_id res chain seq x y z
N MET A 1 -16.81 20.24 -12.35
CA MET A 1 -15.36 20.06 -12.64
C MET A 1 -14.51 20.52 -11.46
N GLU A 2 -14.77 21.70 -10.90
CA GLU A 2 -14.05 22.25 -9.73
C GLU A 2 -14.17 21.38 -8.47
N GLU A 3 -15.36 20.87 -8.16
CA GLU A 3 -15.58 20.00 -7.00
C GLU A 3 -14.82 18.66 -7.12
N TRP A 4 -14.83 18.06 -8.30
CA TRP A 4 -14.06 16.85 -8.59
C TRP A 4 -12.55 17.10 -8.44
N LEU A 5 -12.03 18.21 -8.96
CA LEU A 5 -10.63 18.57 -8.83
C LEU A 5 -10.23 18.80 -7.36
N SER A 6 -11.09 19.47 -6.60
CA SER A 6 -10.92 19.66 -5.16
C SER A 6 -10.84 18.33 -4.40
N ILE A 7 -11.71 17.37 -4.73
CA ILE A 7 -11.67 16.02 -4.16
C ILE A 7 -10.31 15.37 -4.47
N VAL A 8 -9.87 15.38 -5.72
CA VAL A 8 -8.60 14.74 -6.13
C VAL A 8 -7.40 15.36 -5.40
N ILE A 9 -7.33 16.70 -5.33
CA ILE A 9 -6.25 17.40 -4.62
C ILE A 9 -6.24 17.02 -3.13
N ARG A 10 -7.41 17.01 -2.50
CA ARG A 10 -7.53 16.63 -1.08
C ARG A 10 -7.08 15.20 -0.83
N GLN A 11 -7.50 14.26 -1.68
CA GLN A 11 -7.06 12.87 -1.59
C GLN A 11 -5.55 12.76 -1.78
N LEU A 12 -4.95 13.45 -2.76
CA LEU A 12 -3.49 13.45 -2.96
C LEU A 12 -2.72 13.93 -1.72
N VAL A 13 -3.17 15.01 -1.08
CA VAL A 13 -2.55 15.52 0.16
C VAL A 13 -2.69 14.51 1.30
N LEU A 14 -3.84 13.84 1.41
CA LEU A 14 -4.09 12.86 2.47
C LEU A 14 -3.32 11.55 2.28
N TYR A 15 -3.17 11.07 1.05
CA TYR A 15 -2.51 9.78 0.76
C TYR A 15 -1.00 9.88 0.58
N SER A 16 -0.49 11.00 0.04
CA SER A 16 0.92 11.11 -0.36
C SER A 16 1.89 10.78 0.77
N LEU A 17 1.78 11.42 1.94
CA LEU A 17 2.74 11.22 3.03
C LEU A 17 2.72 9.78 3.59
N PRO A 18 1.57 9.19 3.98
CA PRO A 18 1.56 7.81 4.46
C PRO A 18 2.06 6.79 3.43
N VAL A 19 1.75 7.00 2.14
CA VAL A 19 2.25 6.15 1.05
C VAL A 19 3.77 6.30 0.92
N LEU A 20 4.29 7.54 0.89
CA LEU A 20 5.73 7.81 0.84
C LEU A 20 6.48 7.12 1.98
N VAL A 21 5.98 7.30 3.22
CA VAL A 21 6.56 6.69 4.42
C VAL A 21 6.53 5.18 4.32
N SER A 22 5.38 4.60 3.97
CA SER A 22 5.23 3.14 3.88
C SER A 22 6.16 2.54 2.83
N LEU A 23 6.13 3.04 1.59
CA LEU A 23 6.95 2.50 0.51
C LEU A 23 8.45 2.61 0.83
N THR A 24 8.88 3.75 1.38
CA THR A 24 10.28 3.97 1.75
C THR A 24 10.70 3.02 2.87
N LEU A 25 9.92 2.89 3.94
CA LEU A 25 10.24 2.02 5.08
C LEU A 25 10.27 0.54 4.67
N VAL A 26 9.33 0.10 3.83
CA VAL A 26 9.32 -1.28 3.31
C VAL A 26 10.60 -1.60 2.56
N THR A 27 11.05 -0.70 1.68
CA THR A 27 12.30 -0.88 0.93
C THR A 27 13.54 -0.79 1.82
N LEU A 28 13.58 0.10 2.82
CA LEU A 28 14.69 0.21 3.76
C LEU A 28 14.81 -1.04 4.66
N LEU A 29 13.68 -1.58 5.11
CA LEU A 29 13.68 -2.82 5.90
C LEU A 29 14.02 -4.03 5.03
N GLU A 30 13.52 -4.10 3.80
CA GLU A 30 13.94 -5.09 2.81
C GLU A 30 15.46 -5.05 2.61
N ALA A 31 16.06 -3.87 2.40
CA ALA A 31 17.50 -3.70 2.28
C ALA A 31 18.26 -4.22 3.51
N ARG A 32 17.78 -3.86 4.71
CA ARG A 32 18.40 -4.26 5.97
C ARG A 32 18.37 -5.78 6.16
N PHE A 33 17.24 -6.43 5.95
CA PHE A 33 17.08 -7.88 6.13
C PHE A 33 17.66 -8.70 4.96
N GLY A 34 17.63 -8.13 3.75
CA GLY A 34 18.21 -8.67 2.53
C GLY A 34 19.70 -8.39 2.38
N LYS A 35 20.32 -7.63 3.30
CA LYS A 35 21.71 -7.18 3.24
C LYS A 35 22.07 -6.59 1.87
N THR A 36 21.17 -5.78 1.33
CA THR A 36 21.30 -5.17 0.00
C THR A 36 21.42 -3.67 0.16
N GLU A 37 22.32 -3.05 -0.59
CA GLU A 37 22.47 -1.60 -0.58
C GLU A 37 21.32 -0.93 -1.34
N VAL A 38 20.77 0.13 -0.75
CA VAL A 38 19.78 0.97 -1.42
C VAL A 38 20.52 2.01 -2.26
N PRO A 39 20.29 2.12 -3.58
CA PRO A 39 21.02 3.05 -4.41
C PRO A 39 20.87 4.53 -3.99
N HIS A 40 19.69 4.92 -3.50
CA HIS A 40 19.42 6.24 -2.95
C HIS A 40 18.16 6.24 -2.05
N PRO A 41 17.97 7.20 -1.13
CA PRO A 41 16.87 7.17 -0.15
C PRO A 41 15.47 7.10 -0.75
N PHE A 42 15.28 7.67 -1.94
CA PHE A 42 14.01 7.70 -2.67
C PHE A 42 13.84 6.55 -3.68
N TYR A 43 14.67 5.50 -3.61
CA TYR A 43 14.66 4.42 -4.60
C TYR A 43 13.29 3.76 -4.76
N ALA A 44 12.60 3.54 -3.63
CA ALA A 44 11.28 2.92 -3.59
C ALA A 44 10.23 3.66 -4.43
N ILE A 45 10.38 4.97 -4.60
CA ILE A 45 9.36 5.86 -5.17
C ILE A 45 9.76 6.52 -6.48
N CYS A 46 11.00 6.31 -6.95
CA CYS A 46 11.56 7.06 -8.08
C CYS A 46 11.12 6.53 -9.45
N TRP A 47 10.57 5.32 -9.52
CA TRP A 47 10.16 4.73 -10.80
C TRP A 47 8.71 5.08 -11.14
N ARG A 48 8.44 5.17 -12.45
CA ARG A 48 7.14 5.59 -13.01
C ARG A 48 5.97 4.73 -12.52
N GLY A 49 6.20 3.43 -12.32
CA GLY A 49 5.15 2.48 -11.89
C GLY A 49 4.66 2.67 -10.47
N THR A 50 5.33 3.47 -9.63
CA THR A 50 4.93 3.68 -8.23
C THR A 50 3.57 4.32 -8.10
N TRP A 51 3.43 5.47 -8.76
CA TRP A 51 2.33 6.39 -8.52
C TRP A 51 1.15 6.13 -9.42
N VAL A 52 1.36 5.52 -10.59
CA VAL A 52 0.31 5.36 -11.59
C VAL A 52 -0.88 4.54 -11.07
N PRO A 53 -0.71 3.38 -10.39
CA PRO A 53 -1.85 2.64 -9.83
C PRO A 53 -2.60 3.44 -8.76
N LEU A 54 -1.88 4.21 -7.94
CA LEU A 54 -2.48 5.05 -6.91
C LEU A 54 -3.34 6.14 -7.56
N LEU A 55 -2.76 6.86 -8.52
CA LEU A 55 -3.45 7.88 -9.28
C LEU A 55 -4.68 7.29 -9.97
N ALA A 56 -4.54 6.17 -10.67
CA ALA A 56 -5.66 5.49 -11.31
C ALA A 56 -6.79 5.19 -10.31
N GLY A 57 -6.50 4.58 -9.16
CA GLY A 57 -7.50 4.33 -8.13
C GLY A 57 -8.20 5.61 -7.64
N LEU A 58 -7.45 6.69 -7.44
CA LEU A 58 -8.02 7.98 -7.02
C LEU A 58 -8.92 8.62 -8.08
N PHE A 59 -8.47 8.64 -9.34
CA PHE A 59 -9.22 9.20 -10.47
C PHE A 59 -10.54 8.45 -10.70
N PHE A 60 -10.54 7.13 -10.52
CA PHE A 60 -11.72 6.29 -10.68
C PHE A 60 -12.50 6.05 -9.37
N HIS A 61 -12.15 6.74 -8.28
CA HIS A 61 -12.81 6.63 -6.97
C HIS A 61 -12.91 5.18 -6.44
N ARG A 62 -11.84 4.40 -6.59
CA ARG A 62 -11.77 3.03 -6.06
C ARG A 62 -11.45 3.03 -4.56
N GLY A 63 -11.97 2.02 -3.87
CA GLY A 63 -11.82 1.88 -2.42
C GLY A 63 -10.47 1.30 -2.02
N VAL A 64 -10.00 0.27 -2.71
CA VAL A 64 -8.69 -0.34 -2.49
C VAL A 64 -7.61 0.55 -3.10
N ILE A 65 -6.61 0.89 -2.28
CA ILE A 65 -5.54 1.81 -2.64
C ILE A 65 -4.25 1.04 -2.86
N VAL A 66 -3.62 1.26 -4.01
CA VAL A 66 -2.45 0.50 -4.46
C VAL A 66 -1.35 1.44 -4.90
N ALA A 67 -0.13 1.20 -4.46
CA ALA A 67 1.07 1.83 -5.01
C ALA A 67 2.19 0.80 -5.06
N LEU A 68 2.93 0.73 -6.17
CA LEU A 68 3.93 -0.31 -6.38
C LEU A 68 5.34 0.23 -6.07
N PRO A 69 6.00 -0.13 -4.97
CA PRO A 69 7.37 0.31 -4.75
C PRO A 69 8.33 -0.33 -5.77
N ASN A 70 9.44 0.35 -6.02
CA ASN A 70 10.58 -0.22 -6.73
C ASN A 70 11.31 -1.20 -5.82
N TYR A 71 10.92 -2.47 -5.85
CA TYR A 71 11.53 -3.48 -4.99
C TYR A 71 13.00 -3.73 -5.34
N LEU A 72 13.81 -3.98 -4.32
CA LEU A 72 15.25 -4.20 -4.47
C LEU A 72 15.53 -5.58 -5.05
N GLN A 73 14.88 -6.60 -4.49
CA GLN A 73 15.16 -7.99 -4.82
C GLN A 73 13.88 -8.83 -5.02
N PHE A 74 14.02 -9.85 -5.86
CA PHE A 74 13.01 -10.87 -6.08
C PHE A 74 13.15 -12.02 -5.08
N GLY A 75 12.17 -12.92 -5.05
CA GLY A 75 12.17 -14.12 -4.23
C GLY A 75 11.19 -14.09 -3.07
N VAL A 76 10.70 -15.29 -2.72
CA VAL A 76 9.72 -15.54 -1.65
C VAL A 76 10.12 -14.91 -0.32
N LYS A 77 11.40 -15.03 0.06
CA LYS A 77 11.91 -14.44 1.32
C LYS A 77 11.70 -12.93 1.35
N ASN A 78 12.09 -12.24 0.27
CA ASN A 78 11.98 -10.79 0.18
C ASN A 78 10.52 -10.35 0.09
N ALA A 79 9.68 -11.04 -0.68
CA ALA A 79 8.23 -10.80 -0.68
C ALA A 79 7.62 -10.98 0.72
N GLY A 80 8.04 -11.99 1.47
CA GLY A 80 7.60 -12.23 2.85
C GLY A 80 8.00 -11.10 3.80
N ILE A 81 9.23 -10.57 3.69
CA ILE A 81 9.69 -9.42 4.48
C ILE A 81 8.80 -8.20 4.20
N ARG A 82 8.45 -7.96 2.93
CA ARG A 82 7.62 -6.82 2.53
C ARG A 82 6.19 -6.95 3.04
N PHE A 83 5.61 -8.15 2.91
CA PHE A 83 4.31 -8.47 3.49
C PHE A 83 4.28 -8.24 5.00
N LEU A 84 5.26 -8.78 5.72
CA LEU A 84 5.35 -8.60 7.16
C LEU A 84 5.54 -7.13 7.54
N THR A 85 6.33 -6.38 6.76
CA THR A 85 6.53 -4.95 7.01
C THR A 85 5.24 -4.17 6.81
N HIS A 86 4.45 -4.46 5.78
CA HIS A 86 3.11 -3.87 5.62
C HIS A 86 2.20 -4.22 6.80
N LEU A 87 2.20 -5.46 7.30
CA LEU A 87 1.42 -5.81 8.49
C LEU A 87 1.86 -5.05 9.75
N ILE A 88 3.17 -4.86 9.94
CA ILE A 88 3.72 -4.06 11.05
C ILE A 88 3.28 -2.60 10.92
N LEU A 89 3.39 -2.02 9.73
CA LEU A 89 2.97 -0.64 9.48
C LEU A 89 1.45 -0.45 9.60
N PHE A 90 0.66 -1.47 9.24
CA PHE A 90 -0.77 -1.52 9.52
C PHE A 90 -1.04 -1.45 11.03
N GLY A 91 -0.35 -2.28 11.82
CA GLY A 91 -0.45 -2.26 13.28
C GLY A 91 -0.01 -0.92 13.89
N ALA A 92 1.09 -0.34 13.39
CA ALA A 92 1.54 0.99 13.79
C ALA A 92 0.50 2.08 13.45
N GLY A 93 -0.10 2.01 12.26
CA GLY A 93 -1.20 2.88 11.85
C GLY A 93 -2.40 2.76 12.78
N LEU A 94 -2.77 1.53 13.18
CA LEU A 94 -3.84 1.30 14.17
C LEU A 94 -3.52 1.93 15.52
N LEU A 95 -2.31 1.75 16.05
CA LEU A 95 -1.89 2.34 17.32
C LEU A 95 -1.91 3.88 17.26
N LEU A 96 -1.36 4.46 16.18
CA LEU A 96 -1.39 5.91 15.95
C LEU A 96 -2.83 6.42 15.80
N PHE A 97 -3.70 5.65 15.15
CA PHE A 97 -5.09 6.01 14.96
C PHE A 97 -5.85 6.01 16.29
N SER A 98 -5.72 4.95 17.10
CA SER A 98 -6.29 4.89 18.45
C SER A 98 -5.76 6.02 19.33
N TRP A 99 -4.45 6.28 19.31
CA TRP A 99 -3.85 7.40 20.04
C TRP A 99 -4.39 8.76 19.57
N SER A 100 -4.54 8.94 18.26
CA SER A 100 -5.06 10.19 17.69
C SER A 100 -6.51 10.46 18.07
N LEU A 101 -7.32 9.40 18.28
CA LEU A 101 -8.72 9.53 18.70
C LEU A 101 -8.85 10.11 20.11
N SER A 102 -7.88 9.84 20.98
CA SER A 102 -7.86 10.34 22.37
C SER A 102 -7.35 11.79 22.48
N HIS A 103 -6.91 12.42 21.39
CA HIS A 103 -6.37 13.78 21.40
C HIS A 103 -7.27 14.68 20.55
N MET A 104 -7.77 15.78 21.14
CA MET A 104 -8.54 16.74 20.37
C MET A 104 -7.67 17.37 19.28
N PRO A 105 -8.17 17.49 18.05
CA PRO A 105 -7.43 18.19 17.03
C PRO A 105 -7.34 19.68 17.38
N PRO A 106 -6.21 20.34 17.05
CA PRO A 106 -6.07 21.77 17.27
C PRO A 106 -7.20 22.52 16.54
N ALA A 107 -7.87 23.42 17.26
CA ALA A 107 -9.02 24.15 16.74
C ALA A 107 -8.67 24.90 15.45
N GLY A 108 -9.55 24.82 14.45
CA GLY A 108 -9.40 25.52 13.17
C GLY A 108 -8.48 24.84 12.14
N LEU A 109 -7.82 23.72 12.48
CA LEU A 109 -7.03 22.93 11.54
C LEU A 109 -7.70 21.57 11.24
N PRO A 110 -7.61 21.06 10.00
CA PRO A 110 -8.04 19.70 9.72
C PRO A 110 -7.20 18.72 10.55
N PRO A 111 -7.79 17.63 11.08
CA PRO A 111 -7.09 16.66 11.92
C PRO A 111 -6.17 15.77 11.08
N LEU A 112 -5.15 16.34 10.45
CA LEU A 112 -4.28 15.65 9.48
C LEU A 112 -3.59 14.44 10.09
N HIS A 113 -3.19 14.53 11.36
CA HIS A 113 -2.60 13.41 12.10
C HIS A 113 -3.56 12.22 12.21
N HIS A 114 -4.85 12.45 12.47
CA HIS A 114 -5.88 11.42 12.51
C HIS A 114 -6.06 10.78 11.13
N TRP A 115 -6.16 11.61 10.08
CA TRP A 115 -6.30 11.11 8.71
C TRP A 115 -5.08 10.34 8.24
N TRP A 116 -3.87 10.84 8.49
CA TRP A 116 -2.64 10.15 8.11
C TRP A 116 -2.46 8.83 8.84
N ALA A 117 -2.80 8.74 10.13
CA ALA A 117 -2.78 7.48 10.86
C ALA A 117 -3.80 6.47 10.27
N LYS A 118 -5.02 6.95 9.99
CA LYS A 118 -6.08 6.16 9.35
C LYS A 118 -5.67 5.66 7.97
N VAL A 119 -5.06 6.52 7.17
CA VAL A 119 -4.56 6.19 5.83
C VAL A 119 -3.36 5.25 5.90
N LEU A 120 -2.43 5.46 6.84
CA LEU A 120 -1.29 4.57 7.04
C LEU A 120 -1.77 3.16 7.37
N MET A 121 -2.73 3.03 8.28
CA MET A 121 -3.40 1.77 8.58
C MET A 121 -4.03 1.17 7.31
N PHE A 122 -4.94 1.89 6.66
CA PHE A 122 -5.72 1.38 5.52
C PHE A 122 -4.86 1.01 4.30
N PHE A 123 -3.92 1.87 3.92
CA PHE A 123 -3.02 1.63 2.80
C PHE A 123 -2.18 0.38 3.03
N ASN A 124 -1.58 0.22 4.21
CA ASN A 124 -0.75 -0.94 4.49
C ASN A 124 -1.58 -2.24 4.58
N LEU A 125 -2.84 -2.18 5.01
CA LEU A 125 -3.75 -3.32 4.89
C LEU A 125 -3.99 -3.69 3.42
N CYS A 126 -4.30 -2.72 2.56
CA CYS A 126 -4.47 -2.94 1.12
C CYS A 126 -3.22 -3.59 0.51
N MET A 127 -2.03 -3.05 0.80
CA MET A 127 -0.76 -3.57 0.30
C MET A 127 -0.43 -4.97 0.84
N ALA A 128 -0.74 -5.25 2.11
CA ALA A 128 -0.58 -6.58 2.68
C ALA A 128 -1.49 -7.61 1.99
N VAL A 129 -2.77 -7.25 1.76
CA VAL A 129 -3.72 -8.15 1.08
C VAL A 129 -3.36 -8.36 -0.39
N LEU A 130 -2.78 -7.35 -1.06
CA LEU A 130 -2.25 -7.53 -2.42
C LEU A 130 -1.15 -8.60 -2.50
N HIS A 131 -0.42 -8.87 -1.42
CA HIS A 131 0.55 -9.97 -1.40
C HIS A 131 -0.06 -11.36 -1.58
N LEU A 132 -1.38 -11.48 -1.44
CA LEU A 132 -2.13 -12.71 -1.70
C LEU A 132 -2.44 -12.92 -3.18
N LEU A 133 -2.25 -11.90 -4.04
CA LEU A 133 -2.44 -12.06 -5.47
C LEU A 133 -1.30 -12.88 -6.09
N PRO A 134 -1.58 -13.71 -7.10
CA PRO A 134 -0.58 -14.50 -7.83
C PRO A 134 0.19 -13.63 -8.84
N LEU A 135 0.68 -12.47 -8.39
CA LEU A 135 1.45 -11.52 -9.18
C LEU A 135 2.92 -11.58 -8.73
N PRO A 136 3.90 -11.47 -9.64
CA PRO A 136 5.29 -11.43 -9.24
C PRO A 136 5.58 -10.20 -8.38
N LEU A 137 6.65 -10.28 -7.58
CA LEU A 137 6.94 -9.38 -6.46
C LEU A 137 6.02 -9.52 -5.25
N PHE A 138 4.92 -10.28 -5.35
CA PHE A 138 4.03 -10.58 -4.24
C PHE A 138 4.26 -12.01 -3.72
N VAL A 139 3.90 -12.27 -2.45
CA VAL A 139 4.25 -13.52 -1.77
C VAL A 139 3.72 -14.73 -2.53
N VAL A 140 2.43 -14.70 -2.91
CA VAL A 140 1.80 -15.83 -3.62
C VAL A 140 2.41 -16.00 -5.02
N GLY A 141 2.65 -14.93 -5.76
CA GLY A 141 3.27 -15.02 -7.09
C GLY A 141 4.70 -15.57 -7.06
N GLU A 142 5.54 -15.12 -6.12
CA GLU A 142 6.91 -15.64 -5.96
C GLU A 142 6.92 -17.11 -5.52
N CYS A 143 5.97 -17.52 -4.66
CA CYS A 143 5.79 -18.92 -4.28
C CYS A 143 5.39 -19.77 -5.48
N LEU A 144 4.41 -19.31 -6.27
CA LEU A 144 3.96 -19.99 -7.48
C LEU A 144 5.07 -20.09 -8.52
N GLN A 145 5.86 -19.02 -8.72
CA GLN A 145 7.03 -19.06 -9.60
C GLN A 145 8.01 -20.15 -9.16
N LYS A 146 8.31 -20.22 -7.85
CA LYS A 146 9.23 -21.21 -7.29
C LYS A 146 8.73 -22.65 -7.46
N ILE A 147 7.42 -22.89 -7.34
CA ILE A 147 6.83 -24.23 -7.46
C ILE A 147 6.69 -24.66 -8.92
N THR A 148 6.23 -23.76 -9.79
CA THR A 148 5.80 -24.10 -11.16
C THR A 148 6.85 -23.79 -12.22
N GLY A 149 7.83 -22.93 -11.93
CA GLY A 149 8.82 -22.46 -12.90
C GLY A 149 8.26 -21.54 -14.00
N MET A 150 7.02 -21.05 -13.87
CA MET A 150 6.38 -20.24 -14.91
C MET A 150 7.10 -18.91 -15.15
N ALA A 151 7.56 -18.69 -16.38
CA ALA A 151 8.32 -17.49 -16.78
C ALA A 151 7.50 -16.18 -16.75
N PHE A 152 6.16 -16.24 -16.74
CA PHE A 152 5.31 -15.05 -16.58
C PHE A 152 5.44 -14.42 -15.19
N LEU A 153 5.73 -15.24 -14.19
CA LEU A 153 5.94 -14.82 -12.80
C LEU A 153 7.40 -14.42 -12.55
N ASP A 154 8.22 -14.31 -13.59
CA ASP A 154 9.59 -13.81 -13.45
C ASP A 154 9.59 -12.28 -13.28
N GLY A 155 9.75 -11.83 -12.03
CA GLY A 155 9.76 -10.42 -11.71
C GLY A 155 10.90 -9.63 -12.36
N GLN A 156 12.02 -10.25 -12.78
CA GLN A 156 13.09 -9.52 -13.48
C GLN A 156 12.59 -8.95 -14.82
N ARG A 157 11.75 -9.72 -15.54
CA ARG A 157 11.11 -9.26 -16.78
C ARG A 157 10.12 -8.12 -16.52
N TRP A 158 9.54 -8.06 -15.32
CA TRP A 158 8.59 -7.04 -14.93
C TRP A 158 9.25 -5.67 -14.70
N LYS A 159 10.50 -5.64 -14.23
CA LYS A 159 11.23 -4.40 -13.94
C LYS A 159 11.60 -3.59 -15.19
N GLY A 160 11.66 -4.25 -16.36
CA GLY A 160 12.00 -3.64 -17.65
C GLY A 160 10.84 -3.38 -18.62
N SER A 161 9.60 -3.76 -18.27
CA SER A 161 8.43 -3.71 -19.18
C SER A 161 7.32 -2.79 -18.65
N TYR A 162 6.33 -2.44 -19.50
CA TYR A 162 5.17 -1.61 -19.18
C TYR A 162 4.15 -2.29 -18.25
N VAL A 163 4.64 -3.16 -17.38
CA VAL A 163 3.86 -4.03 -16.50
C VAL A 163 3.05 -3.27 -15.45
N TRP A 164 3.46 -2.05 -15.12
CA TRP A 164 2.66 -1.15 -14.29
C TRP A 164 1.32 -0.79 -14.96
N LEU A 165 1.17 -0.92 -16.29
CA LEU A 165 -0.09 -0.68 -16.99
C LEU A 165 -1.19 -1.69 -16.60
N PRO A 166 -0.99 -3.02 -16.69
CA PRO A 166 -1.95 -4.00 -16.18
C PRO A 166 -2.36 -3.74 -14.72
N VAL A 167 -1.39 -3.42 -13.85
CA VAL A 167 -1.71 -3.14 -12.44
C VAL A 167 -2.48 -1.84 -12.28
N ALA A 168 -2.15 -0.80 -13.04
CA ALA A 168 -2.90 0.44 -13.06
C ALA A 168 -4.33 0.25 -13.61
N ALA A 169 -4.50 -0.57 -14.65
CA ALA A 169 -5.82 -0.92 -15.16
C ALA A 169 -6.64 -1.71 -14.13
N LEU A 170 -6.00 -2.64 -13.42
CA LEU A 170 -6.62 -3.38 -12.33
C LEU A 170 -7.01 -2.44 -11.18
N ALA A 171 -6.14 -1.48 -10.82
CA ALA A 171 -6.40 -0.47 -9.80
C ALA A 171 -7.45 0.57 -10.22
N ALA A 172 -7.65 0.81 -11.52
CA ALA A 172 -8.76 1.61 -12.04
C ALA A 172 -10.09 0.84 -12.04
N SER A 173 -10.04 -0.49 -12.10
CA SER A 173 -11.21 -1.36 -12.17
C SER A 173 -11.82 -1.62 -10.79
N PRO A 174 -13.12 -1.97 -10.71
CA PRO A 174 -13.74 -2.39 -9.45
C PRO A 174 -13.29 -3.78 -8.97
N LEU A 175 -12.49 -4.53 -9.74
CA LEU A 175 -12.17 -5.92 -9.44
C LEU A 175 -11.45 -6.08 -8.09
N LEU A 176 -10.50 -5.19 -7.77
CA LEU A 176 -9.83 -5.23 -6.47
C LEU A 176 -10.79 -4.98 -5.32
N ASP A 177 -11.70 -4.01 -5.49
CA ASP A 177 -12.74 -3.71 -4.49
C ASP A 177 -13.68 -4.90 -4.30
N MET A 178 -14.04 -5.61 -5.37
CA MET A 178 -14.96 -6.75 -5.30
C MET A 178 -14.32 -8.02 -4.72
N ILE A 179 -13.05 -8.28 -5.04
CA ILE A 179 -12.39 -9.55 -4.67
C ILE A 179 -11.62 -9.41 -3.36
N LEU A 180 -10.78 -8.39 -3.23
CA LEU A 180 -9.96 -8.17 -2.04
C LEU A 180 -10.64 -7.23 -1.06
N GLY A 181 -11.27 -6.17 -1.59
CA GLY A 181 -11.99 -5.16 -0.82
C GLY A 181 -13.09 -5.76 0.03
N ALA A 182 -14.12 -6.30 -0.63
CA ALA A 182 -15.34 -6.78 0.00
C ALA A 182 -15.11 -7.94 0.97
N TYR A 183 -14.19 -8.85 0.65
CA TYR A 183 -14.01 -10.08 1.43
C TYR A 183 -12.93 -9.99 2.50
N ILE A 184 -11.97 -9.06 2.38
CA ILE A 184 -10.82 -9.00 3.30
C ILE A 184 -10.59 -7.58 3.80
N VAL A 185 -10.32 -6.63 2.90
CA VAL A 185 -9.85 -5.29 3.31
C VAL A 185 -10.92 -4.54 4.10
N PHE A 186 -12.14 -4.39 3.58
CA PHE A 186 -13.18 -3.60 4.23
C PHE A 186 -13.66 -4.22 5.54
N PRO A 187 -13.93 -5.55 5.64
CA PRO A 187 -14.33 -6.16 6.91
C PRO A 187 -13.25 -6.07 7.99
N VAL A 188 -11.97 -6.33 7.63
CA VAL A 188 -10.87 -6.23 8.60
C VAL A 188 -10.69 -4.78 9.05
N TYR A 189 -10.71 -3.84 8.10
CA TYR A 189 -10.59 -2.43 8.38
C TYR A 189 -11.70 -1.91 9.30
N GLU A 190 -12.95 -2.29 9.03
CA GLU A 190 -14.11 -1.93 9.86
C GLU A 190 -13.95 -2.48 11.28
N ALA A 191 -13.58 -3.75 11.42
CA ALA A 191 -13.39 -4.39 12.71
C ALA A 191 -12.31 -3.69 13.55
N VAL A 192 -11.13 -3.42 12.98
CA VAL A 192 -10.04 -2.76 13.73
C VAL A 192 -10.32 -1.29 13.99
N SER A 193 -10.98 -0.59 13.07
CA SER A 193 -11.37 0.82 13.28
C SER A 193 -12.41 0.93 14.39
N SER A 194 -13.38 0.02 14.44
CA SER A 194 -14.37 -0.06 15.52
C SER A 194 -13.72 -0.37 16.87
N TYR A 195 -12.72 -1.25 16.87
CA TYR A 195 -11.95 -1.55 18.09
C TYR A 195 -11.14 -0.34 18.56
N ALA A 196 -10.48 0.39 17.65
CA ALA A 196 -9.75 1.61 17.98
C ALA A 196 -10.63 2.67 18.65
N VAL A 197 -11.86 2.85 18.15
CA VAL A 197 -12.83 3.78 18.75
C VAL A 197 -13.21 3.34 20.17
N ARG A 198 -13.43 2.04 20.39
CA ARG A 198 -13.73 1.51 21.73
C ARG A 198 -12.57 1.65 22.71
N LEU A 199 -11.32 1.56 22.24
CA LEU A 199 -10.13 1.75 23.08
C LEU A 199 -9.90 3.22 23.46
N ALA A 200 -10.40 4.15 22.67
CA ALA A 200 -10.22 5.58 22.89
C ALA A 200 -11.28 6.20 23.82
N GLN A 201 -12.33 5.45 24.15
CA GLN A 201 -13.38 5.79 25.11
C GLN A 201 -12.99 5.33 26.52
#